data_AF-A0A397FXS4-F1
#
_entry.id   AF-A0A397FXS4-F1
#
_cell.length_a   1.000
_cell.length_b   1.000
_cell.length_c   1.000
_cell.angle_alpha   90.00
_cell.angle_beta   90.00
_cell.angle_gamma   90.00
#
_symmetry.space_group_name_H-M   'P 1'
#
loop_
_entity.id
_entity.type
_entity.pdbx_description
1 polymer ?
#
loop_
_entity_poly.entity_id
_entity_poly.type
_entity_poly.pdbx_seq_one_letter_code
_entity_poly.pdbx_strand_id
1 'polypeptide(L)'
;MKTKINQKSKIKLLTNTKQFRETLCDRCHRIFYRKLVPSKENGRQLTKINDITYWSGGKLWKDFRILCRLCLKTWFEKYPLDFADLVKEQSKKRTFHHYRHLNLLTAKKEIYKK
;
A
#
# COMPACT_ATOMS: atom_id res chain seq x y z
N MET A 1 34.14 -3.95 15.76
CA MET A 1 33.23 -5.09 15.51
C MET A 1 32.33 -4.76 14.33
N LYS A 2 32.53 -5.41 13.17
CA LYS A 2 31.76 -5.14 11.94
C LYS A 2 30.51 -6.02 11.92
N THR A 3 29.34 -5.41 12.09
CA THR A 3 28.04 -6.08 12.00
C THR A 3 27.81 -6.54 10.56
N LYS A 4 27.99 -7.85 10.30
CA LYS A 4 27.65 -8.46 9.01
C LYS A 4 26.13 -8.41 8.84
N ILE A 5 25.65 -7.38 8.15
CA ILE A 5 24.27 -7.31 7.68
C ILE A 5 24.03 -8.53 6.79
N ASN A 6 23.12 -9.39 7.24
CA ASN A 6 22.77 -10.66 6.63
C ASN A 6 22.21 -10.45 5.21
N GLN A 7 23.07 -10.60 4.20
CA GLN A 7 22.72 -10.43 2.78
C GLN A 7 21.65 -11.44 2.28
N LYS A 8 21.40 -12.53 3.03
CA LYS A 8 20.43 -13.58 2.65
C LYS A 8 18.97 -13.11 2.66
N SER A 9 18.61 -12.09 3.45
CA SER A 9 17.22 -11.57 3.50
C SER A 9 16.89 -10.62 2.34
N LYS A 10 17.89 -10.01 1.69
CA LYS A 10 17.71 -9.15 0.51
C LYS A 10 17.51 -9.95 -0.78
N ILE A 11 18.18 -11.10 -0.90
CA ILE A 11 18.18 -11.90 -2.15
C ILE A 11 16.92 -12.77 -2.27
N LYS A 12 16.31 -13.19 -1.17
CA LYS A 12 15.07 -14.00 -1.18
C LYS A 12 13.82 -13.23 -1.67
N LEU A 13 13.86 -11.90 -1.71
CA LEU A 13 12.75 -11.06 -2.21
C LEU A 13 12.74 -10.94 -3.75
N LEU A 14 13.87 -11.20 -4.42
CA LEU A 14 14.01 -11.04 -5.86
C LEU A 14 13.70 -12.32 -6.67
N THR A 15 13.64 -13.49 -6.02
CA THR A 15 13.40 -14.77 -6.70
C THR A 15 11.92 -15.14 -6.86
N ASN A 16 10.98 -14.27 -6.49
CA ASN A 16 9.54 -14.50 -6.67
C ASN A 16 8.84 -13.34 -7.38
N THR A 17 9.44 -12.84 -8.48
CA THR A 17 8.88 -11.79 -9.36
C THR A 17 7.45 -12.12 -9.84
N LYS A 18 7.04 -13.39 -9.86
CA LYS A 18 5.66 -13.83 -10.15
C LYS A 18 4.61 -13.40 -9.09
N GLN A 19 5.04 -12.86 -7.95
CA GLN A 19 4.16 -12.44 -6.85
C GLN A 19 3.98 -10.92 -6.76
N PHE A 20 4.57 -10.14 -7.66
CA PHE A 20 4.45 -8.69 -7.64
C PHE A 20 4.04 -8.14 -9.00
N ARG A 21 3.32 -7.02 -9.00
CA ARG A 21 3.01 -6.24 -10.22
C ARG A 21 3.43 -4.80 -10.03
N GLU A 22 4.01 -4.23 -11.08
CA GLU A 22 4.28 -2.79 -11.14
C GLU A 22 2.97 -2.01 -11.14
N THR A 23 2.96 -0.88 -10.45
CA THR A 23 1.81 0.00 -10.35
C THR A 23 2.29 1.43 -10.18
N LEU A 24 1.68 2.36 -10.91
CA LEU A 24 1.95 3.78 -10.81
C LEU A 24 1.13 4.38 -9.67
N CYS A 25 1.73 5.25 -8.86
CA CYS A 25 1.01 6.04 -7.88
C CYS A 25 0.42 7.30 -8.53
N ASP A 26 -0.88 7.52 -8.40
CA ASP A 26 -1.57 8.65 -9.06
C ASP A 26 -1.14 10.01 -8.51
N ARG A 27 -0.65 10.07 -7.27
CA ARG A 27 -0.24 11.33 -6.63
C ARG A 27 1.22 11.71 -6.89
N CYS A 28 2.14 10.76 -6.73
CA CYS A 28 3.57 11.05 -6.79
C CYS A 28 4.27 10.48 -8.03
N HIS A 29 3.53 9.80 -8.91
CA HIS A 29 4.01 9.22 -10.17
C HIS A 29 5.19 8.25 -10.02
N ARG A 30 5.45 7.76 -8.80
CA ARG A 30 6.45 6.72 -8.55
C ARG A 30 5.85 5.35 -8.84
N ILE A 31 6.62 4.52 -9.53
CA ILE A 31 6.27 3.11 -9.74
C ILE A 31 6.63 2.32 -8.47
N PHE A 32 5.68 1.54 -7.98
CA PHE A 32 5.85 0.65 -6.83
C PHE A 32 5.29 -0.74 -7.13
N TYR A 33 5.74 -1.73 -6.35
CA TYR A 33 5.35 -3.12 -6.55
C TYR A 33 4.25 -3.52 -5.56
N ARG A 34 3.09 -3.94 -6.09
CA ARG A 34 1.98 -4.50 -5.33
C ARG A 34 2.07 -6.01 -5.28
N LYS A 35 1.82 -6.60 -4.12
CA LYS A 35 1.83 -8.06 -3.94
C LYS A 35 0.55 -8.68 -4.51
N LEU A 36 0.69 -9.80 -5.21
CA LEU A 36 -0.37 -10.70 -5.60
C LEU A 36 -0.66 -11.67 -4.45
N VAL A 37 -1.92 -11.76 -4.05
CA VAL A 37 -2.44 -12.66 -3.03
C VAL A 37 -3.49 -13.59 -3.64
N PRO A 38 -3.70 -14.80 -3.10
CA PRO A 38 -4.78 -15.67 -3.54
C PRO A 38 -6.14 -14.95 -3.45
N SER A 39 -6.97 -15.11 -4.48
CA SER A 39 -8.37 -14.66 -4.48
C SER A 39 -9.30 -15.88 -4.33
N LYS A 40 -10.45 -15.68 -3.70
CA LYS A 40 -11.49 -16.72 -3.62
C LYS A 40 -12.18 -16.94 -4.97
N GLU A 41 -12.30 -15.88 -5.77
CA GLU A 41 -13.16 -15.89 -6.94
C GLU A 41 -12.45 -16.34 -8.20
N ASN A 42 -11.16 -16.02 -8.40
CA ASN A 42 -10.35 -16.56 -9.51
C ASN A 42 -8.86 -16.18 -9.33
N GLY A 43 -7.98 -17.17 -9.17
CA GLY A 43 -6.53 -16.99 -9.27
C GLY A 43 -5.90 -16.06 -8.23
N ARG A 44 -5.15 -15.05 -8.71
CA ARG A 44 -4.40 -14.09 -7.87
C ARG A 44 -4.92 -12.68 -8.07
N GLN A 45 -5.10 -11.94 -6.99
CA GLN A 45 -5.48 -10.52 -7.00
C GLN A 45 -4.41 -9.65 -6.35
N LEU A 46 -4.36 -8.37 -6.67
CA LEU A 46 -3.46 -7.43 -6.00
C LEU A 46 -4.01 -7.07 -4.60
N THR A 47 -3.11 -6.86 -3.64
CA THR A 47 -3.49 -6.31 -2.33
C THR A 47 -4.23 -4.98 -2.50
N LYS A 48 -5.37 -4.83 -1.80
CA LYS A 48 -6.24 -3.65 -1.89
C LYS A 48 -5.78 -2.47 -1.02
N ILE A 49 -4.72 -2.62 -0.21
CA ILE A 49 -4.21 -1.57 0.69
C ILE A 49 -3.91 -0.24 -0.03
N ASN A 50 -3.44 -0.29 -1.27
CA ASN A 50 -3.10 0.88 -2.07
C ASN A 50 -4.28 1.49 -2.82
N ASP A 51 -5.45 0.85 -2.76
CA ASP A 51 -6.62 1.21 -3.55
C ASP A 51 -7.53 2.15 -2.76
N ILE A 52 -7.71 3.37 -3.24
CA ILE A 52 -8.53 4.39 -2.59
C ILE A 52 -9.99 3.98 -2.61
N THR A 53 -10.45 3.40 -3.73
CA THR A 53 -11.83 2.95 -3.87
C THR A 53 -12.17 1.83 -2.89
N TYR A 54 -11.20 0.99 -2.54
CA TYR A 54 -11.38 -0.01 -1.49
C TYR A 54 -11.66 0.65 -0.14
N TRP A 55 -10.94 1.71 0.23
CA TRP A 55 -11.13 2.40 1.50
C TRP A 55 -12.41 3.23 1.54
N SER A 56 -12.73 3.92 0.45
CA SER A 56 -13.83 4.88 0.36
C SER A 56 -15.18 4.29 -0.06
N GLY A 57 -15.23 2.99 -0.38
CA GLY A 57 -16.45 2.35 -0.89
C GLY A 57 -16.78 2.78 -2.33
N GLY A 58 -15.77 2.93 -3.18
CA GLY A 58 -15.93 3.24 -4.61
C GLY A 58 -15.67 4.71 -4.99
N LYS A 59 -15.54 5.61 -4.01
CA LYS A 59 -15.27 7.05 -4.27
C LYS A 59 -13.79 7.34 -4.51
N LEU A 60 -13.48 8.38 -5.25
CA LEU A 60 -12.10 8.83 -5.45
C LEU A 60 -11.73 9.95 -4.47
N TRP A 61 -10.45 10.09 -4.17
CA TRP A 61 -9.91 11.26 -3.47
C TRP A 61 -9.09 12.08 -4.47
N LYS A 62 -9.57 13.26 -4.88
CA LYS A 62 -8.90 14.11 -5.88
C LYS A 62 -8.54 13.34 -7.16
N ASP A 63 -9.50 12.54 -7.63
CA ASP A 63 -9.36 11.64 -8.80
C ASP A 63 -8.31 10.52 -8.65
N PHE A 64 -7.69 10.37 -7.48
CA PHE A 64 -6.75 9.29 -7.21
C PHE A 64 -7.50 7.97 -6.96
N ARG A 65 -7.12 6.94 -7.72
CA ARG A 65 -7.58 5.55 -7.57
C ARG A 65 -6.56 4.74 -6.78
N ILE A 66 -5.27 4.90 -7.08
CA ILE A 66 -4.20 4.11 -6.52
C ILE A 66 -3.12 5.01 -5.92
N LEU A 67 -2.85 4.83 -4.62
CA LEU A 67 -1.76 5.52 -3.93
C LEU A 67 -0.73 4.53 -3.39
N CYS A 68 0.55 4.89 -3.54
CA CYS A 68 1.63 4.25 -2.81
C CYS A 68 1.44 4.45 -1.29
N ARG A 69 2.02 3.58 -0.46
CA ARG A 69 1.85 3.61 1.01
C ARG A 69 2.20 4.95 1.64
N LEU A 70 3.22 5.64 1.12
CA LEU A 70 3.60 6.97 1.60
C LEU A 70 2.53 8.03 1.30
N CYS A 71 1.97 8.01 0.09
CA CYS A 71 0.89 8.93 -0.30
C CYS A 71 -0.39 8.62 0.48
N LEU A 72 -0.67 7.34 0.73
CA LEU A 72 -1.77 6.89 1.56
C LEU A 72 -1.61 7.33 3.02
N LYS A 73 -0.41 7.20 3.60
CA LYS A 73 -0.08 7.74 4.92
C LYS A 73 -0.31 9.25 4.96
N THR A 74 0.12 9.96 3.93
CA THR A 74 -0.03 11.42 3.84
C THR A 74 -1.50 11.82 3.75
N TRP A 75 -2.33 11.08 3.01
CA TRP A 75 -3.78 11.29 2.99
C TRP A 75 -4.35 11.28 4.41
N PHE A 76 -4.04 10.22 5.15
CA PHE A 76 -4.54 10.04 6.52
C PHE A 76 -3.99 11.08 7.52
N GLU A 77 -2.69 11.37 7.49
CA GLU A 77 -2.06 12.23 8.50
C GLU A 77 -2.23 13.73 8.20
N LYS A 78 -2.25 14.13 6.92
CA LYS A 78 -2.31 15.55 6.54
C LYS A 78 -3.70 16.00 6.09
N TYR A 79 -4.57 15.08 5.69
CA TYR A 79 -5.95 15.38 5.26
C TYR A 79 -6.96 14.51 6.02
N PRO A 80 -6.98 14.60 7.38
CA PRO A 80 -7.82 13.74 8.20
C PRO A 80 -9.33 13.98 7.97
N LEU A 81 -9.73 15.20 7.61
CA LEU A 81 -11.12 15.53 7.27
C LEU A 81 -11.55 14.83 5.97
N ASP A 82 -10.80 15.03 4.87
CA ASP A 82 -11.03 14.32 3.60
C ASP A 82 -11.11 12.79 3.80
N PHE A 83 -10.21 12.24 4.63
CA PHE A 83 -10.19 10.82 4.93
C PHE A 83 -11.46 10.39 5.69
N ALA A 84 -11.84 11.10 6.75
CA ALA A 84 -13.03 10.81 7.54
C ALA A 84 -14.31 10.93 6.70
N ASP A 85 -14.31 11.84 5.72
CA ASP A 85 -15.42 12.05 4.82
C ASP A 85 -15.56 10.97 3.76
N LEU A 86 -14.46 10.49 3.20
CA LEU A 86 -14.50 9.46 2.17
C LEU A 86 -14.59 8.05 2.75
N VAL A 87 -13.88 7.75 3.83
CA VAL A 87 -13.87 6.43 4.46
C VAL A 87 -14.97 6.37 5.51
N LYS A 88 -16.22 6.13 5.09
CA LYS A 88 -17.36 6.14 6.02
C LYS A 88 -17.43 4.90 6.94
N GLU A 89 -17.00 3.74 6.44
CA GLU A 89 -17.06 2.48 7.19
C GLU A 89 -16.10 2.47 8.39
N GLN A 90 -16.64 2.30 9.60
CA GLN A 90 -15.85 2.30 10.83
C GLN A 90 -14.83 1.15 10.89
N SER A 91 -15.17 -0.01 10.32
CA SER A 91 -14.27 -1.16 10.19
C SER A 91 -13.01 -0.78 9.40
N LYS A 92 -13.17 -0.11 8.26
CA LYS A 92 -12.06 0.37 7.41
C LYS A 92 -11.22 1.42 8.11
N LYS A 93 -11.84 2.36 8.83
CA LYS A 93 -11.09 3.31 9.69
C LYS A 93 -10.22 2.56 10.69
N ARG A 94 -10.79 1.62 11.45
CA ARG A 94 -10.05 0.80 12.43
C ARG A 94 -8.89 0.04 11.79
N THR A 95 -9.12 -0.61 10.64
CA THR A 95 -8.06 -1.31 9.90
C THR A 95 -6.93 -0.36 9.50
N PHE A 96 -7.27 0.84 9.02
CA PHE A 96 -6.27 1.83 8.64
C PHE A 96 -5.43 2.31 9.84
N HIS A 97 -6.09 2.61 10.97
CA HIS A 97 -5.40 2.96 12.22
C HIS A 97 -4.47 1.84 12.69
N HIS A 98 -4.92 0.58 12.59
CA HIS A 98 -4.09 -0.58 12.91
C HIS A 98 -2.86 -0.66 11.99
N TYR A 99 -3.01 -0.44 10.69
CA TYR A 99 -1.89 -0.39 9.75
C TYR A 99 -0.90 0.74 10.05
N ARG A 100 -1.38 1.89 10.50
CA ARG A 100 -0.52 2.98 10.98
C ARG A 100 0.26 2.56 12.21
N HIS A 101 -0.40 1.98 13.22
CA HIS A 101 0.27 1.52 14.45
C HIS A 101 1.36 0.48 14.16
N LEU A 102 1.11 -0.44 13.22
CA LEU A 102 2.09 -1.43 12.76
C LEU A 102 3.15 -0.87 11.79
N ASN A 103 3.17 0.44 11.53
CA ASN A 103 4.07 1.10 10.59
C ASN A 103 4.07 0.50 9.17
N LEU A 104 2.92 -0.05 8.74
CA LEU A 104 2.77 -0.69 7.43
C LEU A 104 2.67 0.33 6.29
N LEU A 105 2.30 1.58 6.58
CA LEU A 105 2.16 2.66 5.59
C LEU A 105 3.45 3.46 5.35
N THR A 106 4.60 2.87 5.69
CA THR A 106 5.91 3.54 5.56
C THR A 106 6.62 3.14 4.27
N ALA A 107 7.48 4.02 3.76
CA ALA A 107 8.30 3.75 2.57
C ALA A 107 9.19 2.50 2.73
N LYS A 108 9.62 2.17 3.96
CA LYS A 108 10.44 0.97 4.24
C LYS A 108 9.69 -0.34 3.97
N LYS A 109 8.36 -0.31 3.92
CA LYS A 109 7.50 -1.48 3.69
C LYS A 109 6.99 -1.57 2.25
N GLU A 110 7.38 -0.64 1.39
CA GLU A 110 7.03 -0.62 -0.02
C GLU A 110 8.29 -0.72 -0.89
N ILE A 111 8.21 -1.47 -1.98
CA ILE A 111 9.30 -1.60 -2.93
C ILE A 111 8.99 -0.66 -4.08
N TYR A 112 9.88 0.29 -4.33
CA TYR A 112 9.79 1.21 -5.45
C TYR A 112 10.71 0.73 -6.57
N LYS A 113 10.30 0.97 -7.81
CA LYS A 113 11.20 0.85 -8.96
C LYS A 113 12.29 1.93 -8.83
N LYS A 114 13.53 1.54 -9.09
CA LYS A 114 14.68 2.45 -9.09
C LYS A 114 14.63 3.37 -10.30
#